data_AF-A0A0Q7A6G1-F1
#
_entry.id   AF-A0A0Q7A6G1-F1
#
_cell.length_a   1.000
_cell.length_b   1.000
_cell.length_c   1.000
_cell.angle_alpha   90.00
_cell.angle_beta   90.00
_cell.angle_gamma   90.00
#
_symmetry.space_group_name_H-M   'P 1'
#
loop_
_entity.id
_entity.type
_entity.pdbx_description
1 polymer ?
#
loop_
_entity_poly.entity_id
_entity_poly.type
_entity_poly.pdbx_seq_one_letter_code
_entity_poly.pdbx_strand_id
1 'polypeptide(L)'
;MKRQLLTLCLALAAGGAFAQHAEKCEPIPKAEWKPQAELERKLKNEGWTISRVKIENGCYEVYGKNATGKKMETFFHPKTFEVVTAPAK
;
A
#
# COMPACT_ATOMS: atom_id res chain seq x y z
N MET A 1 8.31 26.49 -48.86
CA MET A 1 9.52 26.73 -48.04
C MET A 1 9.12 27.39 -46.73
N LYS A 2 9.69 26.89 -45.62
CA LYS A 2 9.58 27.30 -44.21
C LYS A 2 9.00 28.69 -43.88
N ARG A 3 8.04 28.74 -42.95
CA ARG A 3 8.26 29.23 -41.57
C ARG A 3 7.05 28.93 -40.68
N GLN A 4 7.28 28.02 -39.75
CA GLN A 4 6.46 27.74 -38.59
C GLN A 4 6.45 28.95 -37.66
N LEU A 5 5.39 29.10 -36.86
CA LEU A 5 5.49 29.32 -35.40
C LEU A 5 4.12 29.01 -34.76
N LEU A 6 4.03 27.79 -34.25
CA LEU A 6 3.05 27.32 -33.27
C LEU A 6 3.29 28.07 -31.95
N THR A 7 2.23 28.55 -31.30
CA THR A 7 2.26 28.84 -29.87
C THR A 7 0.99 28.27 -29.23
N LEU A 8 1.05 26.97 -28.90
CA LEU A 8 0.06 26.30 -28.07
C LEU A 8 0.55 26.36 -26.62
N CYS A 9 0.03 27.32 -25.85
CA CYS A 9 0.23 27.35 -24.40
C CYS A 9 -0.63 26.25 -23.76
N LEU A 10 -0.07 25.06 -23.60
CA LEU A 10 -0.68 23.99 -22.82
C LEU A 10 -0.26 24.16 -21.35
N ALA A 11 -1.15 24.75 -20.55
CA ALA A 11 -0.97 24.84 -19.10
C ALA A 11 -1.06 23.43 -18.49
N LEU A 12 0.08 22.91 -18.02
CA LEU A 12 0.13 21.71 -17.18
C LEU A 12 -0.45 22.05 -15.80
N ALA A 13 -1.73 21.79 -15.61
CA ALA A 13 -2.29 21.63 -14.27
C ALA A 13 -1.81 20.28 -13.71
N ALA A 14 -0.70 20.29 -12.98
CA ALA A 14 -0.30 19.18 -12.12
C ALA A 14 -1.24 19.13 -10.90
N GLY A 15 -2.47 18.64 -11.10
CA GLY A 15 -3.41 18.32 -10.03
C GLY A 15 -2.95 17.07 -9.30
N GLY A 16 -2.72 17.20 -7.99
CA GLY A 16 -2.06 16.20 -7.14
C GLY A 16 -2.69 14.81 -7.17
N ALA A 17 -1.84 13.79 -7.20
CA ALA A 17 -2.22 12.42 -6.91
C ALA A 17 -2.47 12.28 -5.40
N PHE A 18 -3.71 12.50 -4.96
CA PHE A 18 -4.16 12.07 -3.64
C PHE A 18 -4.36 10.55 -3.66
N ALA A 19 -3.30 9.79 -3.39
CA ALA A 19 -3.43 8.37 -3.07
C ALA A 19 -3.79 8.23 -1.58
N GLN A 20 -5.02 8.57 -1.22
CA GLN A 20 -5.60 8.09 0.04
C GLN A 20 -6.07 6.65 -0.21
N HIS A 21 -5.18 5.68 -0.02
CA HIS A 21 -5.54 4.26 -0.09
C HIS A 21 -6.47 3.95 1.09
N ALA A 22 -7.77 3.99 0.84
CA ALA A 22 -8.82 3.64 1.81
C ALA A 22 -8.98 2.11 1.88
N GLU A 23 -7.88 1.40 2.06
CA GLU A 23 -7.89 -0.05 2.23
C GLU A 23 -8.60 -0.38 3.54
N LYS A 24 -9.64 -1.20 3.47
CA LYS A 24 -10.44 -1.59 4.64
C LYS A 24 -10.50 -3.10 4.76
N CYS A 25 -10.21 -3.59 5.95
CA CYS A 25 -10.41 -4.99 6.28
C CYS A 25 -11.84 -5.21 6.78
N GLU A 26 -12.32 -6.43 6.64
CA GLU A 26 -13.59 -6.84 7.25
C GLU A 26 -13.53 -6.58 8.77
N PRO A 27 -14.58 -5.96 9.36
CA PRO A 27 -14.59 -5.70 10.79
C PRO A 27 -14.77 -7.01 11.56
N ILE A 28 -13.70 -7.45 12.21
CA ILE A 28 -13.70 -8.64 13.09
C ILE A 28 -13.37 -8.27 14.54
N PRO A 29 -13.88 -9.01 15.54
CA PRO A 29 -13.50 -8.84 16.94
C PRO A 29 -11.99 -8.94 17.13
N LYS A 30 -11.40 -8.09 17.97
CA LYS A 30 -9.96 -8.10 18.27
C LYS A 30 -9.45 -9.44 18.82
N ALA A 31 -10.31 -10.22 19.45
CA ALA A 31 -9.97 -11.57 19.93
C ALA A 31 -9.67 -12.57 18.80
N GLU A 32 -10.16 -12.30 17.58
CA GLU A 32 -9.89 -13.12 16.39
C GLU A 32 -8.64 -12.68 15.63
N TRP A 33 -7.98 -11.60 16.06
CA TRP A 33 -6.78 -11.10 15.43
C TRP A 33 -5.60 -11.99 15.80
N LYS A 34 -4.85 -12.43 14.80
CA LYS A 34 -3.56 -13.05 15.04
C LYS A 34 -2.56 -11.98 15.48
N PRO A 35 -1.57 -12.34 16.32
CA PRO A 35 -0.56 -11.38 16.76
C PRO A 35 0.23 -10.78 15.59
N GLN A 36 0.50 -9.48 15.64
CA GLN A 36 1.33 -8.77 14.65
C GLN A 36 2.69 -9.47 14.43
N ALA A 37 3.32 -9.98 15.49
CA ALA A 37 4.60 -10.67 15.42
C ALA A 37 4.56 -11.95 14.55
N GLU A 38 3.39 -12.56 14.38
CA GLU A 38 3.22 -13.72 13.49
C GLU A 38 3.25 -13.30 12.02
N LEU A 39 2.57 -12.20 11.67
CA LEU A 39 2.65 -11.59 10.34
C LEU A 39 4.09 -11.19 10.02
N GLU A 40 4.78 -10.53 10.98
CA GLU A 40 6.15 -10.10 10.77
C GLU A 40 7.09 -11.28 10.50
N ARG A 41 6.93 -12.37 11.25
CA ARG A 41 7.74 -13.59 11.04
C ARG A 41 7.45 -14.21 9.67
N LYS A 42 6.19 -14.30 9.27
CA LYS A 42 5.79 -14.79 7.93
C LYS A 42 6.45 -13.98 6.83
N LEU A 43 6.32 -12.65 6.86
CA LEU A 43 6.88 -11.76 5.84
C LEU A 43 8.42 -11.80 5.83
N LYS A 44 9.08 -11.85 6.99
CA LYS A 44 10.55 -12.03 7.07
C LYS A 44 10.99 -13.35 6.43
N ASN A 45 10.25 -14.44 6.66
CA ASN A 45 10.52 -15.73 6.00
C ASN A 45 10.30 -15.67 4.48
N GLU A 46 9.41 -14.79 4.01
CA GLU A 46 9.19 -14.50 2.59
C GLU A 46 10.21 -13.50 2.00
N GLY A 47 11.25 -13.14 2.78
CA GLY A 47 12.34 -12.26 2.33
C GLY A 47 12.08 -10.77 2.53
N TRP A 48 11.04 -10.37 3.25
CA TRP A 48 10.76 -8.97 3.52
C TRP A 48 11.65 -8.41 4.63
N THR A 49 12.04 -7.16 4.46
CA THR A 49 12.58 -6.31 5.54
C THR A 49 11.50 -5.36 6.02
N ILE A 50 10.98 -5.59 7.22
CA ILE A 50 9.90 -4.81 7.80
C ILE A 50 10.47 -3.62 8.57
N SER A 51 9.97 -2.41 8.30
CA SER A 51 10.37 -1.19 9.01
C SER A 51 9.32 -0.70 10.00
N ARG A 52 8.03 -0.96 9.73
CA ARG A 52 6.93 -0.57 10.60
C ARG A 52 5.69 -1.41 10.30
N VAL A 53 4.91 -1.71 11.33
CA VAL A 53 3.53 -2.19 11.18
C VAL A 53 2.62 -1.28 11.98
N LYS A 54 1.47 -0.91 11.40
CA LYS A 54 0.42 -0.12 12.05
C LYS A 54 -0.90 -0.87 11.99
N ILE A 55 -1.83 -0.47 12.84
CA ILE A 55 -3.24 -0.85 12.72
C ILE A 55 -3.99 0.34 12.13
N GLU A 56 -4.51 0.18 10.91
CA GLU A 56 -5.21 1.23 10.18
C GLU A 56 -6.41 0.60 9.47
N ASN A 57 -7.59 1.23 9.55
CA ASN A 57 -8.82 0.73 8.90
C ASN A 57 -9.15 -0.76 9.15
N GLY A 58 -8.82 -1.26 10.35
CA GLY A 58 -9.04 -2.67 10.73
C GLY A 58 -8.02 -3.65 10.14
N CYS A 59 -6.97 -3.17 9.48
CA CYS A 59 -5.90 -3.98 8.89
C CYS A 59 -4.58 -3.83 9.64
N TYR A 60 -3.66 -4.77 9.38
CA TYR A 60 -2.23 -4.53 9.61
C TYR A 60 -1.62 -3.87 8.37
N GLU A 61 -1.24 -2.61 8.49
CA GLU A 61 -0.53 -1.86 7.46
C GLU A 61 0.98 -2.03 7.65
N VAL A 62 1.63 -2.75 6.75
CA VAL A 62 3.07 -3.06 6.81
C VAL A 62 3.84 -2.19 5.85
N TYR A 63 4.85 -1.50 6.38
CA TYR A 63 5.86 -0.78 5.61
C TYR A 63 7.16 -1.56 5.63
N GLY A 64 7.81 -1.68 4.47
CA GLY A 64 9.07 -2.40 4.37
C GLY A 64 9.65 -2.44 2.98
N LYS A 65 10.60 -3.34 2.78
CA LYS A 65 11.08 -3.78 1.47
C LYS A 65 10.67 -5.23 1.26
N ASN A 66 10.16 -5.57 0.09
CA ASN A 66 9.87 -6.96 -0.27
C ASN A 66 11.16 -7.73 -0.59
N ALA A 67 11.03 -9.00 -0.97
CA ALA A 67 12.16 -9.86 -1.35
C ALA A 67 13.03 -9.32 -2.49
N THR A 68 12.50 -8.45 -3.36
CA THR A 68 13.26 -7.81 -4.45
C THR A 68 13.91 -6.49 -4.04
N GLY A 69 13.81 -6.10 -2.76
CA GLY A 69 14.34 -4.85 -2.22
C GLY A 69 13.48 -3.62 -2.52
N LYS A 70 12.32 -3.78 -3.15
CA LYS A 70 11.39 -2.69 -3.47
C LYS A 70 10.65 -2.26 -2.21
N LYS A 71 10.60 -0.94 -1.97
CA LYS A 71 9.79 -0.36 -0.88
C LYS A 71 8.31 -0.60 -1.16
N MET A 72 7.59 -1.11 -0.16
CA MET A 72 6.17 -1.40 -0.23
C MET A 72 5.46 -0.95 1.04
N GLU A 73 4.22 -0.51 0.84
CA GLU A 73 3.17 -0.38 1.85
C GLU A 73 2.11 -1.41 1.46
N THR A 74 1.72 -2.27 2.38
CA THR A 74 0.78 -3.37 2.08
C THR A 74 -0.09 -3.64 3.29
N PHE A 75 -1.39 -3.72 3.05
CA PHE A 75 -2.39 -3.99 4.06
C PHE A 75 -2.66 -5.49 4.12
N PHE A 76 -2.73 -6.03 5.33
CA PHE A 76 -2.97 -7.45 5.57
C PHE A 76 -4.17 -7.63 6.49
N HIS A 77 -5.03 -8.59 6.14
CA HIS A 77 -6.17 -8.95 6.96
C HIS A 77 -5.70 -9.58 8.28
N PRO A 78 -6.16 -9.12 9.46
CA PRO A 78 -5.57 -9.49 10.75
C PRO A 78 -5.83 -10.94 11.19
N LYS A 79 -6.79 -11.63 10.57
CA LYS A 79 -7.08 -13.06 10.83
C LYS A 79 -6.41 -14.00 9.83
N THR A 80 -6.34 -13.61 8.57
CA THR A 80 -5.87 -14.50 7.47
C THR A 80 -4.45 -14.17 7.02
N PHE A 81 -3.96 -12.95 7.25
CA PHE A 81 -2.75 -12.39 6.66
C PHE A 81 -2.75 -12.38 5.13
N GLU A 82 -3.93 -12.38 4.52
CA GLU A 82 -4.06 -12.15 3.09
C GLU A 82 -3.87 -10.66 2.80
N VAL A 83 -3.23 -10.38 1.66
CA VAL A 83 -3.04 -9.01 1.19
C VAL A 83 -4.39 -8.44 0.82
N VAL A 84 -4.70 -7.28 1.39
CA VAL A 84 -5.83 -6.46 0.96
C VAL A 84 -5.28 -5.51 -0.11
N THR A 85 -5.60 -5.83 -1.36
CA THR A 85 -5.50 -4.87 -2.45
C THR A 85 -6.80 -4.11 -2.51
N ALA A 86 -6.77 -2.80 -2.68
CA ALA A 86 -7.98 -2.01 -2.86
C ALA A 86 -8.81 -2.65 -3.94
N PRO A 87 -10.15 -2.60 -3.84
CA PRO A 87 -10.91 -2.69 -5.08
C PRO A 87 -10.32 -1.65 -6.02
N ALA A 88 -9.75 -2.14 -7.13
CA ALA A 88 -9.46 -1.29 -8.27
C ALA A 88 -10.72 -0.46 -8.50
N LYS A 89 -10.60 0.86 -8.40
CA LYS A 89 -11.63 1.73 -8.95
C LYS A 89 -11.74 1.48 -10.44
#